data_AF-A0AAQ0KLH1-F1
#
_entry.id   AF-A0AAQ0KLH1-F1
#
_cell.length_a   1.000
_cell.length_b   1.000
_cell.length_c   1.000
_cell.angle_alpha   90.00
_cell.angle_beta   90.00
_cell.angle_gamma   90.00
#
_symmetry.space_group_name_H-M   'P 1'
#
loop_
_entity.id
_entity.type
_entity.pdbx_description
1 polymer ?
#
loop_
_entity_poly.entity_id
_entity_poly.type
_entity_poly.pdbx_seq_one_letter_code
_entity_poly.pdbx_strand_id
1 'polypeptide(L)'
;MAFLDLARQSVMPAAPETVERIAALSGMPRAGLLRAAILPAGKAGHEHRGQLFDIRFLDRRRITFCPACLLGDRQMAAGSHGQRVGRLHWMFAPVRTCPRHGIPLIRRKAATEEERFQLPGALAESDDALERLAAETPRHGVSPLQAYVTARIDGQAGPQWLDNQRIDQVAGATQLLGAALIHGTTAKTSQLTEEQWDEAAKVGFSFTSQGPDGVRDGLEEIFSAVKRQQPVSTPRSAYGPLYSGALSDPDGIGRPRTSCGAISLTACRSPPEKPCSAKWQPSGGAIASPRSAMKRVFHEVR
;
A
#
# COMPACT_ATOMS: atom_id res chain seq x y z
N MET A 1 -42.94 -1.47 -11.57
CA MET A 1 -41.82 -1.76 -10.64
C MET A 1 -40.51 -1.45 -11.36
N ALA A 2 -39.74 -0.48 -10.89
CA ALA A 2 -38.41 -0.22 -11.42
C ALA A 2 -37.44 -1.22 -10.77
N PHE A 3 -36.94 -2.18 -11.53
CA PHE A 3 -35.87 -3.05 -11.06
C PHE A 3 -34.59 -2.22 -10.98
N LEU A 4 -33.94 -2.23 -9.81
CA LEU A 4 -32.61 -1.66 -9.60
C LEU A 4 -31.58 -2.52 -10.34
N ASP A 5 -31.44 -2.30 -11.64
CA ASP A 5 -30.46 -3.02 -12.49
C ASP A 5 -29.06 -2.43 -12.31
N LEU A 6 -28.51 -2.57 -11.10
CA LEU A 6 -27.12 -2.26 -10.77
C LEU A 6 -26.41 -3.55 -10.41
N ALA A 7 -25.91 -4.24 -11.43
CA ALA A 7 -25.08 -5.42 -11.20
C ALA A 7 -23.80 -5.01 -10.46
N ARG A 8 -23.40 -5.79 -9.45
CA ARG A 8 -22.17 -5.56 -8.67
C ARG A 8 -20.94 -5.37 -9.54
N GLN A 9 -20.82 -6.15 -10.62
CA GLN A 9 -19.74 -6.06 -11.60
C GLN A 9 -19.66 -4.70 -12.32
N SER A 10 -20.77 -3.95 -12.40
CA SER A 10 -20.82 -2.62 -12.98
C SER A 10 -20.47 -1.52 -11.97
N VAL A 11 -20.61 -1.79 -10.67
CA VAL A 11 -20.28 -0.87 -9.57
C VAL A 11 -18.79 -0.87 -9.28
N MET A 12 -18.15 -2.05 -9.27
CA MET A 12 -16.73 -2.20 -8.91
C MET A 12 -15.75 -1.37 -9.75
N PRO A 13 -15.93 -1.20 -11.08
CA PRO A 13 -15.04 -0.36 -11.90
C PRO A 13 -15.28 1.14 -11.71
N ALA A 14 -16.37 1.53 -11.03
CA ALA A 14 -16.83 2.91 -10.91
C ALA A 14 -16.90 3.66 -12.25
N ALA A 15 -17.42 2.97 -13.29
CA ALA A 15 -17.63 3.57 -14.60
C ALA A 15 -18.51 4.82 -14.48
N PRO A 16 -18.26 5.89 -15.28
CA PRO A 16 -18.98 7.16 -15.15
C PRO A 16 -20.50 7.01 -15.12
N GLU A 17 -21.05 6.16 -15.99
CA GLU A 17 -22.48 5.89 -16.12
C GLU A 17 -23.04 5.22 -14.86
N THR A 18 -22.28 4.29 -14.27
CA THR A 18 -22.66 3.66 -13.00
C THR A 18 -22.65 4.66 -11.86
N VAL A 19 -21.65 5.54 -11.81
CA VAL A 19 -21.56 6.56 -10.76
C VAL A 19 -22.71 7.56 -10.86
N GLU A 20 -23.06 8.02 -12.07
CA GLU A 20 -24.22 8.89 -12.28
C GLU A 20 -25.52 8.20 -11.85
N ARG A 21 -25.66 6.92 -12.14
CA ARG A 21 -26.84 6.15 -11.72
C ARG A 21 -26.92 6.00 -10.21
N ILE A 22 -25.80 5.73 -9.54
CA ILE A 22 -25.75 5.69 -8.06
C ILE A 22 -26.08 7.07 -7.48
N ALA A 23 -25.56 8.15 -8.06
CA ALA A 23 -25.86 9.51 -7.62
C ALA A 23 -27.36 9.82 -7.72
N ALA A 24 -27.99 9.49 -8.85
CA ALA A 24 -29.42 9.68 -9.06
C ALA A 24 -30.29 8.87 -8.08
N LEU A 25 -29.89 7.63 -7.77
CA LEU A 25 -30.65 6.75 -6.87
C LEU A 25 -30.46 7.08 -5.39
N SER A 26 -29.26 7.49 -5.00
CA SER A 26 -28.92 7.78 -3.59
C SER A 26 -29.17 9.24 -3.20
N GLY A 27 -29.33 10.14 -4.17
CA GLY A 27 -29.33 11.58 -3.94
C GLY A 27 -27.96 12.15 -3.56
N MET A 28 -26.89 11.33 -3.55
CA MET A 28 -25.55 11.81 -3.23
C MET A 28 -24.91 12.50 -4.44
N PRO A 29 -24.24 13.66 -4.24
CA PRO A 29 -23.52 14.32 -5.33
C PRO A 29 -22.44 13.40 -5.91
N ARG A 30 -22.36 13.32 -7.24
CA ARG A 30 -21.31 12.56 -7.96
C ARG A 30 -19.91 12.84 -7.45
N ALA A 31 -19.59 14.11 -7.20
CA ALA A 31 -18.28 14.52 -6.67
C ALA A 31 -17.98 13.86 -5.31
N GLY A 32 -18.99 13.64 -4.46
CA GLY A 32 -18.84 12.93 -3.19
C GLY A 32 -18.53 11.43 -3.40
N LEU A 33 -19.24 10.80 -4.33
CA LEU A 33 -19.02 9.39 -4.68
C LEU A 33 -17.62 9.16 -5.26
N LEU A 34 -17.18 10.02 -6.19
CA LEU A 34 -15.84 9.93 -6.79
C LEU A 34 -14.73 10.20 -5.78
N ARG A 35 -14.94 11.12 -4.82
CA ARG A 35 -13.99 11.34 -3.72
C ARG A 35 -13.82 10.11 -2.82
N ALA A 36 -14.81 9.22 -2.75
CA ALA A 36 -14.75 7.98 -1.99
C ALA A 36 -14.30 6.76 -2.82
N ALA A 37 -14.12 6.92 -4.13
CA ALA A 37 -13.77 5.83 -5.05
C ALA A 37 -12.26 5.71 -5.25
N ILE A 38 -11.81 4.48 -5.52
CA ILE A 38 -10.47 4.20 -6.05
C ILE A 38 -10.65 3.80 -7.50
N LEU A 39 -10.10 4.58 -8.42
CA LEU A 39 -10.35 4.46 -9.84
C LEU A 39 -9.16 3.84 -10.58
N PRO A 40 -9.38 3.06 -11.66
CA PRO A 40 -8.28 2.64 -12.52
C PRO A 40 -7.69 3.86 -13.25
N ALA A 41 -6.36 3.93 -13.31
CA ALA A 41 -5.58 4.98 -13.99
C ALA A 41 -4.74 4.42 -15.15
N GLY A 42 -5.30 3.44 -15.87
CA GLY A 42 -4.63 2.77 -16.98
C GLY A 42 -3.28 2.16 -16.57
N LYS A 43 -2.22 2.48 -17.31
CA LYS A 43 -0.86 1.99 -17.02
C LYS A 43 -0.26 2.56 -15.74
N ALA A 44 -0.77 3.69 -15.24
CA ALA A 44 -0.28 4.30 -14.01
C ALA A 44 -0.74 3.56 -12.74
N GLY A 45 -1.65 2.59 -12.88
CA GLY A 45 -2.19 1.80 -11.78
C GLY A 45 -3.57 2.28 -11.38
N HIS A 46 -3.69 2.83 -10.18
CA HIS A 46 -4.94 3.33 -9.60
C HIS A 46 -4.76 4.75 -9.10
N GLU A 47 -5.87 5.48 -9.01
CA GLU A 47 -5.92 6.83 -8.48
C GLU A 47 -6.94 6.89 -7.34
N HIS A 48 -6.59 7.63 -6.30
CA HIS A 48 -7.55 8.07 -5.28
C HIS A 48 -7.18 9.47 -4.81
N ARG A 49 -8.12 10.41 -4.95
CA ARG A 49 -7.97 11.82 -4.52
C ARG A 49 -6.69 12.46 -5.07
N GLY A 50 -6.41 12.25 -6.36
CA GLY A 50 -5.21 12.78 -7.02
C GLY A 50 -3.91 12.05 -6.70
N GLN A 51 -3.94 11.01 -5.86
CA GLN A 51 -2.77 10.18 -5.57
C GLN A 51 -2.75 8.95 -6.47
N LEU A 52 -1.67 8.79 -7.25
CA LEU A 52 -1.43 7.62 -8.09
C LEU A 52 -0.63 6.56 -7.33
N PHE A 53 -1.06 5.29 -7.44
CA PHE A 53 -0.39 4.16 -6.81
C PHE A 53 -0.67 2.82 -7.52
N ASP A 54 0.21 1.85 -7.30
CA ASP A 54 0.03 0.46 -7.68
C ASP A 54 -1.01 -0.21 -6.77
N ILE A 55 -1.79 -1.15 -7.29
CA ILE A 55 -2.84 -1.82 -6.52
C ILE A 55 -2.33 -2.56 -5.27
N ARG A 56 -1.05 -2.96 -5.26
CA ARG A 56 -0.38 -3.59 -4.11
C ARG A 56 -0.18 -2.64 -2.94
N PHE A 57 -0.33 -1.33 -3.16
CA PHE A 57 -0.38 -0.34 -2.08
C PHE A 57 -1.61 -0.51 -1.18
N LEU A 58 -2.63 -1.19 -1.69
CA LEU A 58 -3.80 -1.60 -0.93
C LEU A 58 -3.65 -3.02 -0.37
N ASP A 59 -3.95 -3.20 0.91
CA ASP A 59 -4.18 -4.51 1.52
C ASP A 59 -5.63 -4.96 1.29
N ARG A 60 -5.85 -5.59 0.13
CA ARG A 60 -7.16 -6.11 -0.27
C ARG A 60 -7.36 -7.59 0.07
N ARG A 61 -6.35 -8.24 0.65
CA ARG A 61 -6.37 -9.69 0.92
C ARG A 61 -6.93 -10.02 2.30
N ARG A 62 -6.91 -9.04 3.19
CA ARG A 62 -7.36 -9.14 4.58
C ARG A 62 -8.44 -8.11 4.80
N ILE A 63 -9.48 -8.47 5.56
CA ILE A 63 -10.36 -7.45 6.11
C ILE A 63 -9.57 -6.69 7.18
N THR A 64 -9.62 -5.36 7.10
CA THR A 64 -8.91 -4.48 8.02
C THR A 64 -9.91 -3.59 8.73
N PHE A 65 -9.87 -3.56 10.07
CA PHE A 65 -10.80 -2.73 10.84
C PHE A 65 -10.26 -2.29 12.19
N CYS A 66 -10.87 -1.23 12.74
CA CYS A 66 -10.72 -0.85 14.13
C CYS A 66 -11.99 -1.25 14.90
N PRO A 67 -11.91 -2.13 15.92
CA PRO A 67 -13.09 -2.61 16.64
C PRO A 67 -13.88 -1.47 17.29
N ALA A 68 -13.19 -0.50 17.91
CA ALA A 68 -13.83 0.67 18.52
C ALA A 68 -14.54 1.59 17.50
N CYS A 69 -14.01 1.71 16.26
CA CYS A 69 -14.72 2.47 15.23
C CYS A 69 -16.04 1.80 14.85
N LEU A 70 -16.03 0.47 14.69
CA LEU A 70 -17.20 -0.27 14.27
C LEU A 70 -18.28 -0.32 15.36
N LEU A 71 -17.89 -0.39 16.64
CA LEU A 71 -18.81 -0.23 17.77
C LEU A 71 -19.42 1.17 17.76
N GLY A 72 -18.61 2.21 17.53
CA GLY A 72 -19.09 3.59 17.40
C GLY A 72 -20.09 3.78 16.25
N ASP A 73 -19.88 3.09 15.13
CA ASP A 73 -20.78 3.15 13.97
C ASP A 73 -22.19 2.57 14.26
N ARG A 74 -22.36 1.79 15.34
CA ARG A 74 -23.69 1.30 15.75
C ARG A 74 -24.55 2.37 16.41
N GLN A 75 -23.94 3.45 16.88
CA GLN A 75 -24.68 4.55 17.47
C GLN A 75 -25.39 5.32 16.36
N MET A 76 -26.72 5.50 16.48
CA MET A 76 -27.51 6.17 15.43
C MET A 76 -27.00 7.59 15.10
N ALA A 77 -26.40 8.27 16.08
CA ALA A 77 -25.79 9.60 15.92
C ALA A 77 -24.55 9.62 15.01
N ALA A 78 -23.95 8.47 14.69
CA ALA A 78 -22.73 8.39 13.89
C ALA A 78 -22.94 8.58 12.38
N GLY A 79 -24.18 8.82 11.92
CA GLY A 79 -24.51 9.05 10.51
C GLY A 79 -24.51 7.79 9.63
N SER A 80 -24.16 6.64 10.20
CA SER A 80 -24.16 5.32 9.57
C SER A 80 -25.47 4.56 9.75
N HIS A 81 -26.48 5.17 10.36
CA HIS A 81 -27.78 4.56 10.66
C HIS A 81 -27.67 3.21 11.40
N GLY A 82 -26.69 3.10 12.29
CA GLY A 82 -26.42 1.90 13.09
C GLY A 82 -25.72 0.77 12.33
N GLN A 83 -25.32 1.00 11.07
CA GLN A 83 -24.55 0.04 10.27
C GLN A 83 -23.05 0.20 10.51
N ARG A 84 -22.31 -0.90 10.50
CA ARG A 84 -20.84 -0.87 10.57
C ARG A 84 -20.27 -0.42 9.22
N VAL A 85 -19.38 0.58 9.22
CA VAL A 85 -18.86 1.21 7.99
C VAL A 85 -17.35 1.05 7.86
N GLY A 86 -16.88 0.66 6.69
CA GLY A 86 -15.44 0.61 6.39
C GLY A 86 -14.83 1.99 6.28
N ARG A 87 -13.58 2.17 6.70
CA ARG A 87 -12.82 3.39 6.39
C ARG A 87 -11.86 3.09 5.26
N LEU A 88 -11.93 3.89 4.20
CA LEU A 88 -11.10 3.70 3.01
C LEU A 88 -9.60 3.69 3.35
N HIS A 89 -9.18 4.53 4.30
CA HIS A 89 -7.79 4.58 4.77
C HIS A 89 -7.28 3.23 5.30
N TRP A 90 -8.13 2.37 5.86
CA TRP A 90 -7.74 1.06 6.38
C TRP A 90 -7.20 0.12 5.29
N MET A 91 -7.58 0.35 4.04
CA MET A 91 -7.09 -0.44 2.92
C MET A 91 -5.65 -0.11 2.56
N PHE A 92 -5.10 1.05 2.92
CA PHE A 92 -3.72 1.39 2.56
C PHE A 92 -2.73 0.64 3.47
N ALA A 93 -1.80 -0.09 2.87
CA ALA A 93 -0.86 -0.93 3.62
C ALA A 93 -0.05 -0.18 4.71
N PRO A 94 0.34 1.10 4.54
CA PRO A 94 1.02 1.87 5.59
C PRO A 94 0.12 2.27 6.77
N VAL A 95 -1.21 2.23 6.62
CA VAL A 95 -2.14 2.61 7.69
C VAL A 95 -2.31 1.43 8.62
N ARG A 96 -1.54 1.36 9.71
CA ARG A 96 -1.53 0.23 10.66
C ARG A 96 -2.24 0.51 11.98
N THR A 97 -2.40 1.77 12.36
CA THR A 97 -3.00 2.18 13.64
C THR A 97 -4.22 3.05 13.39
N CYS A 98 -5.32 2.85 14.13
CA CYS A 98 -6.45 3.76 14.05
C CYS A 98 -6.09 5.13 14.62
N PRO A 99 -6.15 6.23 13.85
CA PRO A 99 -5.80 7.56 14.37
C PRO A 99 -6.79 8.07 15.43
N ARG A 100 -8.02 7.54 15.46
CA ARG A 100 -9.05 7.96 16.43
C ARG A 100 -8.91 7.27 17.79
N HIS A 101 -8.50 6.01 17.80
CA HIS A 101 -8.50 5.19 19.02
C HIS A 101 -7.09 4.75 19.47
N GLY A 102 -6.07 4.94 18.63
CA GLY A 102 -4.72 4.44 18.87
C GLY A 102 -4.62 2.91 18.84
N ILE A 103 -5.63 2.21 18.32
CA ILE A 103 -5.65 0.74 18.29
C ILE A 103 -5.01 0.26 16.98
N PRO A 104 -3.99 -0.61 17.01
CA PRO A 104 -3.53 -1.34 15.84
C PRO A 104 -4.69 -1.98 15.10
N LEU A 105 -4.80 -1.71 13.80
CA LEU A 105 -5.89 -2.24 13.00
C LEU A 105 -5.81 -3.75 12.94
N ILE A 106 -6.93 -4.40 13.25
CA ILE A 106 -7.05 -5.85 13.16
C ILE A 106 -7.05 -6.21 11.68
N ARG A 107 -6.11 -7.09 11.30
CA ARG A 107 -5.95 -7.59 9.93
C ARG A 107 -6.02 -9.10 9.91
N ARG A 108 -7.11 -9.64 9.38
CA ARG A 108 -7.28 -11.10 9.24
C ARG A 108 -7.83 -11.46 7.87
N LYS A 109 -7.71 -12.74 7.52
CA LYS A 109 -8.38 -13.26 6.32
C LYS A 109 -9.88 -13.04 6.45
N ALA A 110 -10.51 -12.65 5.34
CA ALA A 110 -11.96 -12.57 5.25
C ALA A 110 -12.56 -13.97 5.43
N ALA A 111 -13.55 -14.08 6.31
CA ALA A 111 -14.31 -15.27 6.62
C ALA A 111 -15.49 -15.45 5.65
N THR A 112 -16.04 -14.36 5.13
CA THR A 112 -17.16 -14.34 4.18
C THR A 112 -16.77 -13.69 2.85
N GLU A 113 -17.61 -13.84 1.83
CA GLU A 113 -17.39 -13.19 0.53
C GLU A 113 -17.59 -11.68 0.65
N GLU A 114 -18.55 -11.22 1.46
CA GLU A 114 -18.79 -9.80 1.75
C GLU A 114 -17.59 -9.13 2.42
N GLU A 115 -16.96 -9.82 3.37
CA GLU A 115 -15.74 -9.33 4.02
C GLU A 115 -14.58 -9.15 3.03
N ARG A 116 -14.52 -9.94 1.94
CA ARG A 116 -13.50 -9.75 0.88
C ARG A 116 -13.69 -8.44 0.13
N PHE A 117 -14.89 -7.88 0.12
CA PHE A 117 -15.18 -6.54 -0.43
C PHE A 117 -15.00 -5.42 0.59
N GLN A 118 -14.40 -5.71 1.75
CA GLN A 118 -14.18 -4.73 2.82
C GLN A 118 -15.51 -4.11 3.28
N LEU A 119 -16.59 -4.91 3.37
CA LEU A 119 -17.91 -4.49 3.82
C LEU A 119 -18.10 -4.89 5.30
N PRO A 120 -17.84 -4.00 6.28
CA PRO A 120 -17.82 -4.38 7.69
C PRO A 120 -19.21 -4.65 8.27
N GLY A 121 -20.28 -4.26 7.56
CA GLY A 121 -21.66 -4.61 7.89
C GLY A 121 -21.89 -6.13 7.98
N ALA A 122 -21.07 -6.92 7.28
CA ALA A 122 -21.13 -8.39 7.28
C ALA A 122 -20.00 -9.04 8.11
N LEU A 123 -19.34 -8.28 9.00
CA LEU A 123 -18.30 -8.84 9.88
C LEU A 123 -18.87 -9.94 10.77
N ALA A 124 -18.16 -11.06 10.82
CA ALA A 124 -18.52 -12.20 11.66
C ALA A 124 -18.47 -11.91 13.17
N GLU A 125 -17.69 -10.92 13.61
CA GLU A 125 -17.54 -10.58 15.02
C GLU A 125 -18.82 -9.95 15.62
N SER A 126 -19.27 -10.49 16.75
CA SER A 126 -20.30 -9.86 17.59
C SER A 126 -19.80 -8.57 18.23
N ASP A 127 -20.71 -7.76 18.77
CA ASP A 127 -20.32 -6.54 19.50
C ASP A 127 -19.43 -6.88 20.72
N ASP A 128 -19.80 -7.89 21.53
CA ASP A 128 -18.97 -8.37 22.66
C ASP A 128 -17.56 -8.79 22.24
N ALA A 129 -17.42 -9.40 21.04
CA ALA A 129 -16.11 -9.77 20.51
C ALA A 129 -15.30 -8.52 20.12
N LEU A 130 -15.94 -7.51 19.51
CA LEU A 130 -15.30 -6.24 19.21
C LEU A 130 -14.94 -5.45 20.47
N GLU A 131 -15.77 -5.48 21.51
CA GLU A 131 -15.50 -4.83 22.80
C GLU A 131 -14.26 -5.41 23.46
N ARG A 132 -14.17 -6.75 23.51
CA ARG A 132 -12.96 -7.43 24.01
C ARG A 132 -11.73 -7.08 23.19
N LEU A 133 -11.81 -7.15 21.85
CA LEU A 133 -10.71 -6.74 20.98
C LEU A 133 -10.28 -5.29 21.25
N ALA A 134 -11.23 -4.38 21.43
CA ALA A 134 -10.94 -2.97 21.72
C ALA A 134 -10.29 -2.75 23.10
N ALA A 135 -10.68 -3.54 24.11
CA ALA A 135 -10.17 -3.45 25.47
C ALA A 135 -8.79 -4.11 25.64
N GLU A 136 -8.58 -5.26 25.00
CA GLU A 136 -7.38 -6.09 25.16
C GLU A 136 -6.22 -5.65 24.27
N THR A 137 -6.50 -4.98 23.14
CA THR A 137 -5.45 -4.55 22.21
C THR A 137 -4.70 -3.33 22.77
N PRO A 138 -3.36 -3.41 22.98
CA PRO A 138 -2.57 -2.28 23.42
C PRO A 138 -2.67 -1.11 22.44
N ARG A 139 -2.63 0.11 22.98
CA ARG A 139 -2.67 1.33 22.17
C ARG A 139 -1.27 1.72 21.73
N HIS A 140 -1.16 2.14 20.48
CA HIS A 140 0.06 2.64 19.86
C HIS A 140 -0.19 4.01 19.24
N GLY A 141 0.87 4.82 19.19
CA GLY A 141 0.87 6.04 18.39
C GLY A 141 0.78 5.71 16.90
N VAL A 142 0.25 6.65 16.12
CA VAL A 142 0.33 6.59 14.65
C VAL A 142 1.77 6.86 14.23
N SER A 143 2.37 5.99 13.40
CA SER A 143 3.71 6.24 12.91
C SER A 143 3.77 7.48 12.01
N PRO A 144 4.90 8.22 12.00
CA PRO A 144 5.05 9.42 11.17
C PRO A 144 4.78 9.17 9.67
N LEU A 145 5.21 8.02 9.14
CA LEU A 145 4.90 7.64 7.75
C LEU A 145 3.39 7.48 7.52
N GLN A 146 2.68 6.82 8.43
CA GLN A 146 1.24 6.68 8.32
C GLN A 146 0.55 8.06 8.37
N ALA A 147 0.96 8.93 9.28
CA ALA A 147 0.42 10.28 9.39
C ALA A 147 0.60 11.06 8.08
N TYR A 148 1.80 11.02 7.50
CA TYR A 148 2.09 11.60 6.19
C TYR A 148 1.22 11.01 5.08
N VAL A 149 1.11 9.68 4.97
CA VAL A 149 0.30 9.04 3.93
C VAL A 149 -1.17 9.41 4.05
N THR A 150 -1.70 9.44 5.27
CA THR A 150 -3.11 9.78 5.53
C THR A 150 -3.37 11.24 5.16
N ALA A 151 -2.52 12.16 5.65
CA ALA A 151 -2.60 13.59 5.35
C ALA A 151 -2.54 13.86 3.84
N ARG A 152 -1.61 13.20 3.14
CA ARG A 152 -1.45 13.33 1.69
C ARG A 152 -2.64 12.81 0.89
N ILE A 153 -3.25 11.70 1.30
CA ILE A 153 -4.50 11.20 0.70
C ILE A 153 -5.66 12.18 0.94
N ASP A 154 -5.66 12.87 2.09
CA ASP A 154 -6.64 13.91 2.40
C ASP A 154 -6.37 15.25 1.69
N GLY A 155 -5.29 15.33 0.91
CA GLY A 155 -4.94 16.51 0.12
C GLY A 155 -4.09 17.53 0.86
N GLN A 156 -3.54 17.17 2.02
CA GLN A 156 -2.58 18.02 2.74
C GLN A 156 -1.18 17.85 2.16
N ALA A 157 -0.45 18.96 2.07
CA ALA A 157 0.96 18.95 1.67
C ALA A 157 1.83 18.39 2.80
N GLY A 158 2.83 17.60 2.43
CA GLY A 158 3.91 17.13 3.29
C GLY A 158 5.25 17.72 2.89
N PRO A 159 6.37 17.04 3.21
CA PRO A 159 7.69 17.43 2.73
C PRO A 159 7.74 17.46 1.21
N GLN A 160 8.06 18.62 0.63
CA GLN A 160 7.99 18.87 -0.82
C GLN A 160 8.70 17.80 -1.66
N TRP A 161 9.86 17.34 -1.20
CA TRP A 161 10.62 16.32 -1.93
C TRP A 161 9.90 14.96 -1.99
N LEU A 162 9.16 14.59 -0.95
CA LEU A 162 8.35 13.37 -0.91
C LEU A 162 7.06 13.54 -1.73
N ASP A 163 6.45 14.73 -1.69
CA ASP A 163 5.22 15.03 -2.44
C ASP A 163 5.44 14.98 -3.96
N ASN A 164 6.65 15.29 -4.42
CA ASN A 164 7.05 15.16 -5.83
C ASN A 164 7.25 13.71 -6.31
N GLN A 165 7.11 12.72 -5.43
CA GLN A 165 7.21 11.29 -5.74
C GLN A 165 5.84 10.63 -5.62
N ARG A 166 5.64 9.45 -6.22
CA ARG A 166 4.40 8.68 -5.99
C ARG A 166 4.29 8.23 -4.53
N ILE A 167 3.06 8.26 -3.99
CA ILE A 167 2.82 7.97 -2.56
C ILE A 167 3.21 6.54 -2.17
N ASP A 168 3.00 5.57 -3.05
CA ASP A 168 3.33 4.17 -2.84
C ASP A 168 4.84 3.91 -2.87
N GLN A 169 5.56 4.62 -3.75
CA GLN A 169 7.02 4.59 -3.81
C GLN A 169 7.64 5.18 -2.55
N VAL A 170 7.14 6.34 -2.08
CA VAL A 170 7.59 6.94 -0.82
C VAL A 170 7.40 5.96 0.33
N ALA A 171 6.19 5.46 0.52
CA ALA A 171 5.90 4.57 1.64
C ALA A 171 6.73 3.27 1.59
N GLY A 172 6.86 2.65 0.42
CA GLY A 172 7.65 1.43 0.23
C GLY A 172 9.13 1.68 0.47
N ALA A 173 9.70 2.75 -0.09
CA ALA A 173 11.11 3.10 0.08
C ALA A 173 11.44 3.43 1.54
N THR A 174 10.60 4.24 2.19
CA THR A 174 10.73 4.58 3.61
C THR A 174 10.75 3.32 4.47
N GLN A 175 9.79 2.40 4.28
CA GLN A 175 9.72 1.17 5.05
C GLN A 175 10.91 0.24 4.80
N LEU A 176 11.33 0.08 3.54
CA LEU A 176 12.50 -0.73 3.20
C LEU A 176 13.80 -0.13 3.75
N LEU A 177 13.91 1.20 3.81
CA LEU A 177 15.07 1.90 4.36
C LEU A 177 15.19 1.61 5.85
N GLY A 178 14.11 1.82 6.61
CA GLY A 178 14.09 1.50 8.02
C GLY A 178 14.28 0.02 8.31
N ALA A 179 13.68 -0.87 7.51
CA ALA A 179 13.86 -2.31 7.69
C ALA A 179 15.34 -2.73 7.48
N ALA A 180 16.02 -2.14 6.51
CA ALA A 180 17.44 -2.37 6.29
C ALA A 180 18.32 -1.82 7.43
N LEU A 181 17.97 -0.66 7.99
CA LEU A 181 18.67 -0.05 9.13
C LEU A 181 18.51 -0.88 10.42
N ILE A 182 17.31 -1.38 10.71
CA ILE A 182 17.01 -2.09 11.96
C ILE A 182 17.37 -3.58 11.87
N HIS A 183 17.03 -4.23 10.76
CA HIS A 183 17.11 -5.68 10.62
C HIS A 183 18.23 -6.15 9.68
N GLY A 184 18.93 -5.21 9.03
CA GLY A 184 19.97 -5.50 8.05
C GLY A 184 19.42 -5.82 6.65
N THR A 185 20.31 -5.83 5.67
CA THR A 185 19.95 -5.94 4.24
C THR A 185 19.68 -7.36 3.76
N THR A 186 19.96 -8.35 4.60
CA THR A 186 19.68 -9.77 4.36
C THR A 186 18.37 -10.24 5.00
N ALA A 187 17.70 -9.37 5.77
CA ALA A 187 16.44 -9.69 6.43
C ALA A 187 15.37 -10.07 5.39
N LYS A 188 14.64 -11.15 5.68
CA LYS A 188 13.50 -11.57 4.86
C LYS A 188 12.30 -10.69 5.21
N THR A 189 12.02 -9.70 4.36
CA THR A 189 10.89 -8.77 4.53
C THR A 189 9.54 -9.47 4.69
N SER A 190 9.39 -10.68 4.13
CA SER A 190 8.19 -11.51 4.27
C SER A 190 7.98 -12.11 5.67
N GLN A 191 9.00 -12.06 6.54
CA GLN A 191 8.95 -12.56 7.92
C GLN A 191 8.75 -11.44 8.94
N LEU A 192 8.78 -10.18 8.51
CA LEU A 192 8.57 -9.05 9.42
C LEU A 192 7.10 -8.96 9.84
N THR A 193 6.88 -8.79 11.14
CA THR A 193 5.55 -8.58 11.72
C THR A 193 5.02 -7.18 11.38
N GLU A 194 3.72 -6.96 11.58
CA GLU A 194 3.09 -5.64 11.39
C GLU A 194 3.72 -4.58 12.29
N GLU A 195 4.09 -4.95 13.52
CA GLU A 195 4.79 -4.10 14.49
C GLU A 195 6.21 -3.76 14.03
N GLN A 196 6.98 -4.75 13.56
CA GLN A 196 8.32 -4.52 12.99
C GLN A 196 8.27 -3.60 11.77
N TRP A 197 7.22 -3.71 10.94
CA TRP A 197 7.02 -2.78 9.82
C TRP A 197 6.65 -1.37 10.27
N ASP A 198 5.93 -1.20 11.37
CA ASP A 198 5.63 0.12 11.94
C ASP A 198 6.90 0.77 12.53
N GLU A 199 7.74 -0.02 13.21
CA GLU A 199 9.05 0.41 13.71
C GLU A 199 9.98 0.85 12.56
N ALA A 200 10.08 0.01 11.52
CA ALA A 200 10.81 0.33 10.29
C ALA A 200 10.27 1.59 9.62
N ALA A 201 8.95 1.78 9.59
CA ALA A 201 8.35 2.99 9.04
C ALA A 201 8.78 4.25 9.81
N LYS A 202 8.84 4.20 11.15
CA LYS A 202 9.29 5.32 11.98
C LYS A 202 10.74 5.68 11.69
N VAL A 203 11.64 4.69 11.74
CA VAL A 203 13.08 4.91 11.50
C VAL A 203 13.31 5.42 10.09
N GLY A 204 12.76 4.76 9.07
CA GLY A 204 12.94 5.19 7.69
C GLY A 204 12.35 6.59 7.41
N PHE A 205 11.25 6.96 8.08
CA PHE A 205 10.64 8.27 7.88
C PHE A 205 11.49 9.40 8.46
N SER A 206 12.20 9.13 9.56
CA SER A 206 13.15 10.11 10.14
C SER A 206 14.24 10.53 9.13
N PHE A 207 14.65 9.65 8.22
CA PHE A 207 15.59 9.97 7.14
C PHE A 207 14.90 10.56 5.91
N THR A 208 13.86 9.88 5.39
CA THR A 208 13.20 10.29 4.12
C THR A 208 12.49 11.64 4.20
N SER A 209 11.99 12.04 5.39
CA SER A 209 11.38 13.36 5.58
C SER A 209 12.35 14.54 5.49
N GLN A 210 13.66 14.28 5.64
CA GLN A 210 14.72 15.29 5.49
C GLN A 210 15.14 15.48 4.02
N GLY A 211 14.47 14.80 3.09
CA GLY A 211 14.73 14.96 1.67
C GLY A 211 15.93 14.15 1.16
N PRO A 212 16.56 14.61 0.06
CA PRO A 212 17.66 13.91 -0.60
C PRO A 212 18.83 13.57 0.33
N ASP A 213 19.21 14.51 1.20
CA ASP A 213 20.38 14.36 2.08
C ASP A 213 20.13 13.31 3.15
N GLY A 214 18.98 13.34 3.84
CA GLY A 214 18.66 12.31 4.83
C GLY A 214 18.58 10.91 4.23
N VAL A 215 18.12 10.76 2.99
CA VAL A 215 18.17 9.46 2.31
C VAL A 215 19.61 9.00 2.05
N ARG A 216 20.52 9.91 1.68
CA ARG A 216 21.94 9.58 1.49
C ARG A 216 22.56 9.14 2.82
N ASP A 217 22.25 9.82 3.91
CA ASP A 217 22.74 9.48 5.24
C ASP A 217 22.30 8.08 5.65
N GLY A 218 21.00 7.76 5.50
CA GLY A 218 20.51 6.42 5.80
C GLY A 218 21.11 5.32 4.91
N LEU A 219 21.35 5.60 3.62
CA LEU A 219 22.03 4.67 2.72
C LEU A 219 23.53 4.50 3.07
N GLU A 220 24.19 5.55 3.54
CA GLU A 220 25.58 5.49 4.00
C GLU A 220 25.68 4.69 5.29
N GLU A 221 24.74 4.84 6.24
CA GLU A 221 24.70 4.01 7.44
C GLU A 221 24.60 2.51 7.11
N ILE A 222 23.69 2.16 6.19
CA ILE A 222 23.55 0.79 5.70
C ILE A 222 24.86 0.31 5.05
N PHE A 223 25.44 1.13 4.17
CA PHE A 223 26.65 0.76 3.45
C PHE A 223 27.85 0.56 4.38
N SER A 224 28.05 1.47 5.31
CA SER A 224 29.10 1.40 6.33
C SER A 224 28.93 0.19 7.26
N ALA A 225 27.69 -0.20 7.58
CA ALA A 225 27.42 -1.45 8.31
C ALA A 225 27.80 -2.70 7.51
N VAL A 226 27.45 -2.77 6.23
CA VAL A 226 27.80 -3.90 5.35
C VAL A 226 29.30 -3.96 5.09
N LYS A 227 29.95 -2.82 4.80
CA LYS A 227 31.39 -2.75 4.50
C LYS A 227 32.26 -3.27 5.63
N ARG A 228 31.85 -3.04 6.89
CA ARG A 228 32.52 -3.62 8.08
C ARG A 228 32.52 -5.15 8.09
N GLN A 229 31.51 -5.77 7.49
CA GLN A 229 31.37 -7.23 7.41
C GLN A 229 31.92 -7.80 6.10
N GLN A 230 31.80 -7.05 5.00
CA GLN A 230 32.14 -7.44 3.64
C GLN A 230 32.78 -6.26 2.88
N PRO A 231 34.13 -6.18 2.81
CA PRO A 231 34.84 -5.04 2.23
C PRO A 231 34.52 -4.77 0.75
N VAL A 232 34.20 -5.83 0.00
CA VAL A 232 33.76 -5.76 -1.39
C VAL A 232 32.31 -6.23 -1.46
N SER A 233 31.41 -5.33 -1.85
CA SER A 233 29.99 -5.63 -1.99
C SER A 233 29.44 -5.11 -3.31
N THR A 234 28.53 -5.87 -3.91
CA THR A 234 27.74 -5.44 -5.07
C THR A 234 26.57 -4.58 -4.57
N PRO A 235 25.99 -3.69 -5.39
CA PRO A 235 24.81 -2.91 -4.98
C PRO A 235 23.65 -3.77 -4.46
N ARG A 236 23.48 -4.97 -5.02
CA ARG A 236 22.45 -5.92 -4.59
C ARG A 236 22.74 -6.52 -3.21
N SER A 237 24.00 -6.87 -2.92
CA SER A 237 24.37 -7.39 -1.59
C SER A 237 24.46 -6.27 -0.55
N ALA A 238 24.83 -5.05 -0.95
CA ALA A 238 24.96 -3.89 -0.07
C ALA A 238 23.62 -3.34 0.40
N TYR A 239 22.57 -3.36 -0.43
CA TYR A 239 21.28 -2.74 -0.12
C TYR A 239 20.09 -3.72 -0.18
N GLY A 240 20.30 -4.96 -0.64
CA GLY A 240 19.32 -6.03 -0.55
C GLY A 240 17.96 -5.70 -1.22
N PRO A 241 16.85 -5.82 -0.48
CA PRO A 241 15.50 -5.48 -0.97
C PRO A 241 15.32 -4.03 -1.41
N LEU A 242 16.07 -3.05 -0.87
CA LEU A 242 16.01 -1.66 -1.35
C LEU A 242 16.43 -1.56 -2.81
N TYR A 243 17.52 -2.24 -3.16
CA TYR A 243 18.01 -2.28 -4.55
C TYR A 243 17.11 -3.12 -5.44
N SER A 244 16.57 -4.23 -4.92
CA SER A 244 15.76 -5.17 -5.71
C SER A 244 14.31 -4.72 -5.91
N GLY A 245 13.73 -4.00 -4.95
CA GLY A 245 12.39 -3.42 -5.04
C GLY A 245 12.34 -2.28 -6.05
N ALA A 246 13.38 -1.44 -6.07
CA ALA A 246 13.59 -0.39 -7.06
C ALA A 246 13.83 -0.89 -8.51
N LEU A 247 14.05 -2.21 -8.72
CA LEU A 247 14.07 -2.84 -10.06
C LEU A 247 12.71 -3.21 -10.59
N SER A 248 11.67 -3.15 -9.76
CA SER A 248 10.30 -3.37 -10.21
C SER A 248 9.74 -2.06 -10.79
N ASP A 249 10.46 -1.58 -11.81
CA ASP A 249 10.12 -0.65 -12.89
C ASP A 249 9.58 0.76 -12.53
N PRO A 250 10.31 1.84 -12.87
CA PRO A 250 9.77 3.19 -12.82
C PRO A 250 8.65 3.45 -13.87
N ASP A 251 8.51 2.63 -14.93
CA ASP A 251 7.47 2.80 -15.98
C ASP A 251 6.73 1.51 -16.39
N GLY A 252 6.87 0.40 -15.65
CA GLY A 252 6.34 -0.92 -16.06
C GLY A 252 5.74 -1.76 -14.92
N ILE A 253 4.45 -1.51 -14.70
CA ILE A 253 3.41 -2.44 -14.22
C ILE A 253 3.94 -3.84 -13.91
N GLY A 254 3.97 -4.17 -12.62
CA GLY A 254 4.49 -5.43 -12.09
C GLY A 254 4.10 -6.64 -12.93
N ARG A 255 5.09 -7.25 -13.59
CA ARG A 255 4.92 -8.58 -14.18
C ARG A 255 4.49 -9.56 -13.08
N PRO A 256 3.55 -10.47 -13.38
CA PRO A 256 3.02 -11.42 -12.42
C PRO A 256 4.15 -12.33 -11.92
N ARG A 257 4.37 -12.35 -10.60
CA ARG A 257 4.95 -13.54 -9.98
C ARG A 257 3.88 -14.61 -10.06
N THR A 258 4.13 -15.58 -10.93
CA THR A 258 3.38 -16.84 -11.05
C THR A 258 3.07 -17.41 -9.66
N SER A 259 1.81 -17.32 -9.25
CA SER A 259 1.21 -18.32 -8.37
C SER A 259 0.08 -18.95 -9.15
N CYS A 260 0.35 -20.18 -9.57
CA CYS A 260 -0.61 -21.13 -10.13
C CYS A 260 -1.93 -21.07 -9.34
N GLY A 261 -3.05 -20.95 -10.06
CA GLY A 261 -4.38 -20.92 -9.44
C GLY A 261 -5.44 -20.19 -10.26
N ALA A 262 -5.59 -20.52 -11.54
CA ALA A 262 -6.81 -20.18 -12.28
C ALA A 262 -7.14 -21.32 -13.25
N ILE A 263 -8.13 -22.08 -12.79
CA ILE A 263 -9.17 -22.82 -13.52
C ILE A 263 -9.11 -22.62 -15.04
N SER A 264 -8.96 -23.78 -15.71
CA SER A 264 -9.14 -24.03 -17.14
C SER A 264 -10.46 -23.46 -17.68
N LEU A 265 -10.43 -22.87 -18.86
CA LEU A 265 -11.45 -23.05 -19.92
C LEU A 265 -10.89 -22.53 -21.27
N THR A 266 -10.38 -23.49 -22.03
CA THR A 266 -10.45 -23.72 -23.48
C THR A 266 -10.60 -22.56 -24.48
N ALA A 267 -9.74 -22.64 -25.51
CA ALA A 267 -9.93 -22.30 -26.94
C ALA A 267 -9.36 -20.97 -27.47
N CYS A 268 -8.15 -21.03 -28.04
CA CYS A 268 -7.89 -20.57 -29.41
C CYS A 268 -6.64 -21.25 -29.99
N ARG A 269 -6.75 -21.62 -31.28
CA ARG A 269 -5.84 -22.47 -32.05
C ARG A 269 -4.68 -21.66 -32.67
N SER A 270 -3.49 -22.26 -32.64
CA SER A 270 -2.30 -22.08 -33.51
C SER A 270 -1.37 -20.84 -33.34
N PRO A 271 -0.05 -20.99 -33.60
CA PRO A 271 1.02 -20.12 -33.07
C PRO A 271 1.62 -19.16 -34.11
N PRO A 272 2.47 -18.20 -33.68
CA PRO A 272 3.67 -17.94 -34.47
C PRO A 272 4.97 -17.85 -33.63
N GLU A 273 5.96 -18.60 -34.12
CA GLU A 273 7.35 -18.22 -34.41
C GLU A 273 8.19 -17.42 -33.39
N LYS A 274 9.18 -18.14 -32.86
CA LYS A 274 10.46 -17.77 -32.20
C LYS A 274 10.73 -16.27 -31.94
N PRO A 275 10.96 -15.84 -30.69
CA PRO A 275 11.61 -14.56 -30.42
C PRO A 275 13.13 -14.67 -30.54
N CYS A 276 13.68 -13.70 -31.28
CA CYS A 276 15.08 -13.39 -31.48
C CYS A 276 15.88 -13.38 -30.16
N SER A 277 16.93 -14.20 -30.09
CA SER A 277 17.86 -14.26 -28.96
C SER A 277 18.86 -13.12 -29.01
N ALA A 278 18.44 -11.91 -28.64
CA ALA A 278 19.37 -10.84 -28.29
C ALA A 278 19.84 -11.06 -26.84
N LYS A 279 21.02 -11.68 -26.68
CA LYS A 279 21.70 -11.83 -25.38
C LYS A 279 22.02 -10.44 -24.84
N TRP A 280 21.36 -10.05 -23.76
CA TRP A 280 21.77 -8.92 -22.93
C TRP A 280 23.11 -9.27 -22.27
N GLN A 281 24.20 -8.64 -22.70
CA GLN A 281 25.49 -8.73 -22.00
C GLN A 281 25.47 -7.73 -20.84
N PRO A 282 25.64 -8.16 -19.58
CA PRO A 282 25.75 -7.23 -18.47
C PRO A 282 27.09 -6.50 -18.57
N SER A 283 27.04 -5.18 -18.79
CA SER A 283 28.16 -4.27 -18.60
C SER A 283 28.76 -4.43 -17.19
N GLY A 284 30.09 -4.36 -17.10
CA GLY A 284 30.95 -4.60 -15.92
C GLY A 284 30.37 -4.39 -14.53
N GLY A 285 30.75 -5.27 -13.60
CA GLY A 285 30.27 -5.28 -12.21
C GLY A 285 30.51 -3.96 -11.49
N ALA A 286 29.46 -3.15 -11.38
CA ALA A 286 29.49 -1.90 -10.63
C ALA A 286 29.69 -2.16 -9.13
N ILE A 287 30.59 -1.41 -8.50
CA ILE A 287 30.79 -1.40 -7.05
C ILE A 287 29.62 -0.66 -6.39
N ALA A 288 29.17 -1.13 -5.22
CA ALA A 288 28.10 -0.47 -4.45
C ALA A 288 28.48 0.96 -4.04
N SER A 289 27.53 1.90 -4.16
CA SER A 289 27.65 3.26 -3.62
C SER A 289 26.27 3.81 -3.20
N PRO A 290 26.20 4.71 -2.20
CA PRO A 290 24.93 5.33 -1.79
C PRO A 290 24.26 6.09 -2.94
N ARG A 291 25.06 6.78 -3.76
CA ARG A 291 24.58 7.56 -4.90
C ARG A 291 23.88 6.69 -5.97
N SER A 292 24.41 5.50 -6.25
CA SER A 292 23.79 4.59 -7.23
C SER A 292 22.52 3.93 -6.70
N ALA A 293 22.41 3.70 -5.38
CA ALA A 293 21.18 3.24 -4.75
C ALA A 293 20.10 4.32 -4.75
N MET A 294 20.46 5.56 -4.41
CA MET A 294 19.53 6.69 -4.34
C MET A 294 18.79 6.94 -5.66
N LYS A 295 19.53 7.01 -6.79
CA LYS A 295 18.97 7.19 -8.14
C LYS A 295 17.94 6.15 -8.54
N ARG A 296 17.93 5.02 -7.86
CA ARG A 296 17.05 3.90 -8.17
C ARG A 296 15.79 3.90 -7.31
N VAL A 297 15.92 4.31 -6.05
CA VAL A 297 14.84 4.27 -5.07
C VAL A 297 13.92 5.48 -5.24
N PHE A 298 14.48 6.64 -5.56
CA PHE A 298 13.74 7.89 -5.75
C PHE A 298 14.07 8.49 -7.11
N HIS A 299 13.08 9.11 -7.76
CA HIS A 299 13.34 9.89 -8.97
C HIS A 299 14.12 11.14 -8.56
N GLU A 300 15.27 11.39 -9.18
CA GLU A 300 15.94 12.69 -9.06
C GLU A 300 15.06 13.72 -9.77
N VAL A 301 14.31 14.52 -9.01
CA VAL A 301 13.66 15.72 -9.51
C VAL A 301 14.80 16.68 -9.89
N ARG A 302 14.92 16.97 -11.19
CA ARG A 302 15.87 17.97 -11.71
C ARG A 302 15.51 19.37 -11.27
#